data_AF-A0A7S1AIR6-F1
#
_entry.id   AF-A0A7S1AIR6-F1
#
_cell.length_a   1.000
_cell.length_b   1.000
_cell.length_c   1.000
_cell.angle_alpha   90.00
_cell.angle_beta   90.00
_cell.angle_gamma   90.00
#
_symmetry.space_group_name_H-M   'P 1'
#
loop_
_entity.id
_entity.type
_entity.pdbx_description
1 polymer ?
#
loop_
_entity_poly.entity_id
_entity_poly.type
_entity_poly.pdbx_seq_one_letter_code
_entity_poly.pdbx_strand_id
1 'polypeptide(L)'
;MAPPVGIPFHRFTAAVYGAPEGSLAQPEVSRLLDPRFDTRFWSKPYLQCIGRGLNHATCVKSLPDYASAPAGGPLSGDAGKAGLTAAITEASQGATAAQLDAHFDKLARLAGYEDPVIKTSFQKAQEFSSKAGWKMLGFPALYVVLKYVKIR
;
A
#
# COMPACT_ATOMS: atom_id res chain seq x y z
N MET A 1 35.70 14.27 4.43
CA MET A 1 35.91 13.02 3.68
C MET A 1 34.63 12.21 3.83
N ALA A 2 33.83 12.08 2.77
CA ALA A 2 32.61 11.28 2.83
C ALA A 2 33.00 9.80 3.02
N PRO A 3 32.30 9.03 3.87
CA PRO A 3 32.59 7.61 4.02
C PRO A 3 32.43 6.90 2.66
N PRO A 4 33.23 5.85 2.40
CA PRO A 4 33.15 5.12 1.14
C PRO A 4 31.72 4.61 0.94
N VAL A 5 31.10 5.06 -0.15
CA VAL A 5 29.75 4.68 -0.59
C VAL A 5 29.80 3.28 -1.21
N GLY A 6 30.35 2.33 -0.47
CA GLY A 6 30.56 0.95 -0.90
C GLY A 6 29.89 0.01 0.08
N ILE A 7 28.96 -0.80 -0.41
CA ILE A 7 28.38 -1.88 0.39
C ILE A 7 29.44 -2.98 0.48
N PRO A 8 29.88 -3.38 1.69
CA PRO A 8 30.84 -4.46 1.81
C PRO A 8 30.21 -5.77 1.30
N PHE A 9 30.99 -6.61 0.62
CA PHE A 9 30.48 -7.78 -0.13
C PHE A 9 29.60 -8.72 0.72
N HIS A 10 29.95 -8.92 1.99
CA HIS A 10 29.17 -9.75 2.93
C HIS A 10 27.81 -9.17 3.31
N ARG A 11 27.52 -7.90 2.98
CA ARG A 11 26.24 -7.22 3.21
C ARG A 11 25.46 -6.97 1.93
N PHE A 12 25.97 -7.37 0.77
CA PHE A 12 25.33 -7.07 -0.51
C PHE A 12 23.94 -7.70 -0.62
N THR A 13 23.79 -8.96 -0.20
CA THR A 13 22.49 -9.64 -0.18
C THR A 13 21.49 -8.96 0.74
N ALA A 14 21.93 -8.54 1.93
CA ALA A 14 21.10 -7.79 2.87
C ALA A 14 20.72 -6.40 2.33
N ALA A 15 21.59 -5.75 1.56
CA ALA A 15 21.30 -4.47 0.92
C ALA A 15 20.33 -4.59 -0.26
N VAL A 16 20.34 -5.71 -0.98
CA VAL A 16 19.42 -5.97 -2.12
C VAL A 16 18.02 -6.36 -1.65
N TYR A 17 17.92 -7.16 -0.58
CA TYR A 17 16.64 -7.68 -0.08
C TYR A 17 16.17 -6.98 1.21
N GLY A 18 16.86 -5.93 1.65
CA GLY A 18 16.48 -5.12 2.80
C GLY A 18 15.97 -3.74 2.40
N ALA A 19 15.29 -3.08 3.31
CA ALA A 19 14.99 -1.65 3.15
C ALA A 19 16.23 -0.83 3.53
N PRO A 20 16.71 0.09 2.65
CA PRO A 20 17.80 0.98 3.00
C PRO A 20 17.38 1.91 4.15
N GLU A 21 18.06 1.82 5.28
CA GLU A 21 17.84 2.70 6.43
C GLU A 21 18.13 4.15 6.03
N GLY A 22 17.10 5.00 6.05
CA GLY A 22 17.19 6.42 5.66
C GLY A 22 16.62 6.77 4.28
N SER A 23 16.08 5.81 3.53
CA SER A 23 15.30 6.15 2.32
C SER A 23 13.88 6.57 2.68
N LEU A 24 13.44 7.72 2.15
CA LEU A 24 12.05 8.18 2.22
C LEU A 24 11.11 7.32 1.35
N ALA A 25 11.64 6.72 0.28
CA ALA A 25 10.92 5.79 -0.57
C ALA A 25 11.41 4.37 -0.26
N GLN A 26 10.68 3.68 0.63
CA GLN A 26 11.01 2.29 0.96
C GLN A 26 10.22 1.32 0.08
N PRO A 27 10.87 0.28 -0.45
CA PRO A 27 10.15 -0.79 -1.13
C PRO A 27 9.43 -1.68 -0.12
N GLU A 28 8.38 -2.36 -0.57
CA GLU A 28 7.71 -3.40 0.24
C GLU A 28 8.62 -4.62 0.35
N VAL A 29 9.37 -4.72 1.45
CA VAL A 29 10.38 -5.77 1.68
C VAL A 29 9.80 -7.18 1.54
N SER A 30 8.56 -7.39 1.97
CA SER A 30 7.85 -8.67 1.85
C SER A 30 7.56 -9.08 0.40
N ARG A 31 7.53 -8.13 -0.54
CA ARG A 31 7.24 -8.35 -1.96
C ARG A 31 8.46 -8.22 -2.87
N LEU A 32 9.66 -7.98 -2.33
CA LEU A 32 10.89 -7.86 -3.13
C LEU A 32 11.25 -9.12 -3.91
N LEU A 33 10.72 -10.29 -3.50
CA LEU A 33 10.93 -11.58 -4.19
C LEU A 33 9.82 -11.91 -5.20
N ASP A 34 8.73 -11.13 -5.21
CA ASP A 34 7.60 -11.31 -6.13
C ASP A 34 7.84 -10.82 -7.57
N PRO A 35 8.64 -9.78 -7.88
CA PRO A 35 8.82 -9.33 -9.25
C PRO A 35 9.55 -10.40 -10.07
N ARG A 36 8.79 -11.14 -10.86
CA ARG A 36 9.29 -12.12 -11.82
C ARG A 36 9.24 -11.50 -13.19
N PHE A 37 10.40 -11.15 -13.72
CA PHE A 37 10.54 -10.82 -15.14
C PHE A 37 11.24 -12.00 -15.83
N ASP A 38 10.48 -12.84 -16.52
CA ASP A 38 11.05 -13.93 -17.33
C ASP A 38 11.52 -13.35 -18.67
N THR A 39 12.83 -13.11 -18.78
CA THR A 39 13.48 -12.65 -20.01
C THR A 39 13.28 -13.61 -21.19
N ARG A 40 12.84 -14.85 -20.93
CA ARG A 40 12.58 -15.88 -21.93
C ARG A 40 11.08 -16.09 -22.20
N PHE A 41 10.20 -15.24 -21.66
CA PHE A 41 8.76 -15.43 -21.78
C PHE A 41 8.29 -15.51 -23.23
N TRP A 42 8.71 -14.57 -24.10
CA TRP A 42 8.31 -14.57 -25.51
C TRP A 42 9.15 -15.50 -26.39
N SER A 43 10.42 -15.74 -26.02
CA SER A 43 11.31 -16.58 -26.83
C SER A 43 10.91 -18.05 -26.79
N LYS A 44 10.44 -18.57 -25.65
CA LYS A 44 9.96 -19.96 -25.51
C LYS A 44 8.78 -20.28 -26.46
N PRO A 45 7.63 -19.58 -26.42
CA PRO A 45 6.50 -19.85 -27.32
C PRO A 45 6.85 -19.54 -28.77
N TYR A 46 7.70 -18.54 -29.04
CA TYR A 46 8.19 -18.26 -30.38
C TYR A 46 8.99 -19.45 -30.96
N LEU A 47 9.96 -19.97 -30.21
CA LEU A 47 10.76 -21.13 -30.64
C LEU A 47 9.92 -22.39 -30.80
N GLN A 48 8.92 -22.60 -29.93
CA GLN A 48 7.96 -23.69 -30.09
C GLN A 48 7.11 -23.53 -31.35
N CYS A 49 6.71 -22.30 -31.69
CA CYS A 49 5.94 -22.02 -32.90
C CYS A 49 6.77 -22.27 -34.18
N ILE A 50 8.03 -21.82 -34.21
CA ILE A 50 8.95 -22.10 -35.31
C ILE A 50 9.26 -23.60 -35.40
N GLY A 51 9.45 -24.28 -34.27
CA GLY A 51 9.66 -25.74 -34.21
C GLY A 51 8.48 -26.56 -34.72
N ARG A 52 7.26 -25.98 -34.74
CA ARG A 52 6.08 -26.56 -35.39
C ARG A 52 6.01 -26.31 -36.89
N GLY A 53 6.98 -25.62 -37.48
CA GLY A 53 7.05 -25.31 -38.91
C GLY A 53 6.22 -24.09 -39.35
N LEU A 54 5.76 -23.27 -38.42
CA LEU A 54 5.02 -22.03 -38.74
C LEU A 54 5.99 -20.91 -39.15
N ASN A 55 5.49 -19.96 -39.94
CA ASN A 55 6.28 -18.82 -40.38
C ASN A 55 6.38 -17.74 -39.28
N HIS A 56 7.38 -16.86 -39.39
CA HIS A 56 7.63 -15.78 -38.43
C HIS A 56 6.40 -14.88 -38.19
N ALA A 57 5.71 -14.47 -39.25
CA ALA A 57 4.56 -13.55 -39.16
C ALA A 57 3.37 -14.15 -38.40
N THR A 58 3.13 -15.46 -38.54
CA THR A 58 2.10 -16.19 -37.79
C THR A 58 2.53 -16.37 -36.34
N CYS A 59 3.81 -16.66 -36.09
CA CYS A 59 4.32 -16.86 -34.73
C CYS A 59 4.24 -15.59 -33.89
N VAL A 60 4.66 -14.44 -34.42
CA VAL A 60 4.59 -13.15 -33.70
C VAL A 60 3.15 -12.80 -33.31
N LYS A 61 2.19 -13.04 -34.22
CA LYS A 61 0.76 -12.80 -33.95
C LYS A 61 0.17 -13.73 -32.89
N SER A 62 0.75 -14.91 -32.70
CA SER A 62 0.28 -15.92 -31.74
C SER A 62 0.90 -15.80 -30.36
N LEU A 63 1.82 -14.86 -30.14
CA LEU A 63 2.50 -14.71 -28.86
C LEU A 63 1.50 -14.24 -27.79
N PRO A 64 1.51 -14.87 -26.59
CA PRO A 64 0.66 -14.44 -25.49
C PRO A 64 1.14 -13.12 -24.91
N ASP A 65 0.20 -12.37 -24.33
CA ASP A 65 0.51 -11.21 -23.49
C ASP A 65 1.15 -11.66 -22.17
N TYR A 66 2.11 -10.88 -21.70
CA TYR A 66 2.83 -11.18 -20.46
C TYR A 66 2.01 -10.79 -19.23
N ALA A 67 1.28 -11.77 -18.68
CA ALA A 67 0.40 -11.54 -17.54
C ALA A 67 1.08 -11.66 -16.16
N SER A 68 2.34 -12.08 -16.08
CA SER A 68 3.03 -12.28 -14.79
C SER A 68 3.80 -11.04 -14.31
N ALA A 69 3.32 -9.85 -14.66
CA ALA A 69 3.84 -8.62 -14.10
C ALA A 69 3.71 -8.64 -12.56
N PRO A 70 4.58 -7.92 -11.83
CA PRO A 70 4.45 -7.81 -10.37
C PRO A 70 3.04 -7.35 -10.00
N ALA A 71 2.51 -7.88 -8.89
CA ALA A 71 1.22 -7.44 -8.39
C ALA A 71 1.21 -5.92 -8.22
N GLY A 72 0.11 -5.28 -8.62
CA GLY A 72 -0.05 -3.85 -8.43
C GLY A 72 0.10 -3.48 -6.96
N GLY A 73 0.74 -2.35 -6.68
CA GLY A 73 0.90 -1.83 -5.32
C GLY A 73 -0.44 -1.58 -4.60
N PRO A 74 -0.43 -1.17 -3.33
CA PRO A 74 -1.64 -0.99 -2.53
C PRO A 74 -2.63 0.04 -3.10
N LEU A 75 -2.19 0.93 -3.99
CA LEU A 75 -3.00 1.91 -4.71
C LEU A 75 -3.48 1.45 -6.10
N SER A 76 -3.26 0.19 -6.47
CA SER A 76 -3.65 -0.35 -7.78
C SER A 76 -5.16 -0.56 -7.96
N GLY A 77 -5.93 -0.52 -6.86
CA GLY A 77 -7.39 -0.56 -6.88
C GLY A 77 -8.01 0.76 -7.38
N ASP A 78 -9.31 0.71 -7.67
CA ASP A 78 -10.03 1.84 -8.30
C ASP A 78 -10.03 3.11 -7.44
N ALA A 79 -10.11 2.97 -6.12
CA ALA A 79 -10.03 4.10 -5.18
C ALA A 79 -8.66 4.80 -5.22
N GLY A 80 -7.56 4.02 -5.32
CA GLY A 80 -6.21 4.55 -5.45
C GLY A 80 -6.00 5.25 -6.78
N LYS A 81 -6.47 4.64 -7.88
CA LYS A 81 -6.43 5.26 -9.22
C LYS A 81 -7.19 6.58 -9.29
N ALA A 82 -8.37 6.66 -8.68
CA ALA A 82 -9.17 7.89 -8.67
C ALA A 82 -8.46 9.01 -7.90
N GLY A 83 -7.92 8.71 -6.71
CA GLY A 83 -7.17 9.68 -5.91
C GLY A 83 -5.88 10.14 -6.60
N LEU A 84 -5.16 9.23 -7.26
CA LEU A 84 -3.95 9.55 -8.01
C LEU A 84 -4.27 10.44 -9.22
N THR A 85 -5.36 10.14 -9.93
CA THR A 85 -5.80 10.91 -11.10
C THR A 85 -6.20 12.33 -10.72
N ALA A 86 -6.90 12.50 -9.58
CA ALA A 86 -7.23 13.81 -9.04
C ALA A 86 -5.97 14.62 -8.70
N ALA A 87 -5.00 14.00 -8.01
CA ALA A 87 -3.73 14.64 -7.68
C ALA A 87 -2.93 15.06 -8.93
N ILE A 88 -2.83 14.18 -9.94
CA ILE A 88 -2.16 14.49 -11.21
C ILE A 88 -2.84 15.64 -11.94
N THR A 89 -4.18 15.67 -11.93
CA THR A 89 -4.96 16.72 -12.59
C THR A 89 -4.70 18.07 -11.95
N GLU A 90 -4.73 18.15 -10.61
CA GLU A 90 -4.45 19.40 -9.89
C GLU A 90 -2.99 19.83 -10.02
N ALA A 91 -2.03 18.89 -10.00
CA ALA A 91 -0.63 19.18 -10.28
C ALA A 91 -0.44 19.76 -11.68
N SER A 92 -1.13 19.21 -12.69
CA SER A 92 -1.05 19.68 -14.08
C SER A 92 -1.64 21.10 -14.26
N GLN A 93 -2.50 21.53 -13.34
CA GLN A 93 -3.09 22.87 -13.31
C GLN A 93 -2.23 23.89 -12.54
N GLY A 94 -1.05 23.50 -12.06
CA GLY A 94 -0.11 24.39 -11.37
C GLY A 94 -0.37 24.53 -9.87
N ALA A 95 -1.04 23.55 -9.25
CA ALA A 95 -1.20 23.51 -7.80
C ALA A 95 0.15 23.52 -7.07
N THR A 96 0.19 24.22 -5.94
CA THR A 96 1.35 24.27 -5.04
C THR A 96 1.49 22.99 -4.24
N ALA A 97 2.69 22.69 -3.75
CA ALA A 97 2.97 21.48 -2.95
C ALA A 97 1.99 21.30 -1.78
N ALA A 98 1.65 22.39 -1.07
CA ALA A 98 0.71 22.35 0.05
C ALA A 98 -0.74 21.97 -0.34
N GLN A 99 -1.15 22.25 -1.59
CA GLN A 99 -2.46 21.84 -2.10
C GLN A 99 -2.48 20.36 -2.47
N LEU A 100 -1.33 19.82 -2.89
CA LEU A 100 -1.14 18.42 -3.22
C LEU A 100 -0.98 17.54 -1.97
N ASP A 101 -0.46 18.08 -0.86
CA ASP A 101 -0.30 17.34 0.40
C ASP A 101 -1.61 16.70 0.88
N ALA A 102 -2.75 17.39 0.74
CA ALA A 102 -4.05 16.86 1.12
C ALA A 102 -4.48 15.63 0.27
N HIS A 103 -4.02 15.54 -0.98
CA HIS A 103 -4.24 14.36 -1.83
C HIS A 103 -3.29 13.23 -1.47
N PHE A 104 -2.02 13.55 -1.20
CA PHE A 104 -1.03 12.57 -0.76
C PHE A 104 -1.37 11.97 0.60
N ASP A 105 -1.93 12.74 1.54
CA ASP A 105 -2.42 12.21 2.82
C ASP A 105 -3.57 11.21 2.64
N LYS A 106 -4.52 11.51 1.76
CA LYS A 106 -5.63 10.59 1.44
C LYS A 106 -5.11 9.32 0.79
N LEU A 107 -4.15 9.43 -0.11
CA LEU A 107 -3.50 8.29 -0.76
C LEU A 107 -2.69 7.46 0.24
N ALA A 108 -1.97 8.09 1.17
CA ALA A 108 -1.23 7.40 2.23
C ALA A 108 -2.15 6.56 3.12
N ARG A 109 -3.30 7.11 3.52
CA ARG A 109 -4.34 6.37 4.27
C ARG A 109 -4.89 5.19 3.49
N LEU A 110 -5.21 5.39 2.21
CA LEU A 110 -5.71 4.33 1.34
C LEU A 110 -4.69 3.21 1.12
N ALA A 111 -3.40 3.56 1.10
CA ALA A 111 -2.32 2.61 0.96
C ALA A 111 -1.98 1.87 2.26
N GLY A 112 -2.57 2.26 3.39
CA GLY A 112 -2.26 1.68 4.71
C GLY A 112 -0.90 2.12 5.27
N TYR A 113 -0.28 3.15 4.70
CA TYR A 113 0.97 3.75 5.19
C TYR A 113 0.71 4.83 6.24
N GLU A 114 -0.34 4.70 7.07
CA GLU A 114 -0.51 5.60 8.20
C GLU A 114 0.70 5.45 9.13
N ASP A 115 1.41 6.57 9.37
CA ASP A 115 2.36 6.65 10.46
C ASP A 115 1.65 6.16 11.73
N PRO A 116 2.23 5.23 12.50
CA PRO A 116 1.60 4.76 13.72
C PRO A 116 1.36 5.99 14.59
N VAL A 117 0.10 6.37 14.77
CA VAL A 117 -0.29 7.42 15.70
C VAL A 117 0.21 6.94 17.06
N ILE A 118 1.35 7.46 17.50
CA ILE A 118 1.86 7.25 18.84
C ILE A 118 0.83 7.93 19.73
N LYS A 119 -0.21 7.18 20.12
CA LYS A 119 -1.27 7.63 21.01
C LYS A 119 -0.61 8.03 22.31
N THR A 120 -0.38 9.32 22.49
CA THR A 120 0.09 9.87 23.76
C THR A 120 -0.91 9.50 24.85
N SER A 121 -0.42 9.29 26.07
CA SER A 121 -1.16 8.74 27.21
C SER A 121 -2.51 9.44 27.48
N PHE A 122 -2.66 10.69 27.07
CA PHE A 122 -3.89 11.47 27.14
C PHE A 122 -5.00 10.98 26.19
N GLN A 123 -4.69 10.55 24.97
CA GLN A 123 -5.69 10.00 24.04
C GLN A 123 -6.21 8.63 24.51
N LYS A 124 -5.35 7.81 25.14
CA LYS A 124 -5.79 6.56 25.79
C LYS A 124 -6.72 6.86 26.98
N ALA A 125 -6.42 7.86 27.80
CA ALA A 125 -7.28 8.26 28.92
C ALA A 125 -8.65 8.78 28.46
N GLN A 126 -8.70 9.52 27.34
CA GLN A 126 -9.95 10.02 26.75
C GLN A 126 -10.79 8.89 26.14
N GLU A 127 -10.18 7.87 25.53
CA GLU A 127 -10.89 6.67 25.08
C GLU A 127 -11.45 5.84 26.27
N PHE A 128 -10.73 5.78 27.39
CA PHE A 128 -11.21 5.14 28.61
C PHE A 128 -12.36 5.91 29.26
N SER A 129 -12.29 7.24 29.35
CA SER A 129 -13.39 8.05 29.93
C SER A 129 -14.64 8.03 29.07
N SER A 130 -14.50 7.97 27.74
CA SER A 130 -15.63 7.91 26.80
C SER A 130 -16.35 6.55 26.84
N LYS A 131 -15.60 5.43 26.90
CA LYS A 131 -16.20 4.08 27.05
C LYS A 131 -16.71 3.80 28.46
N ALA A 132 -16.03 4.28 29.49
CA ALA A 132 -16.48 4.13 30.88
C ALA A 132 -17.68 5.02 31.19
N GLY A 133 -17.74 6.25 30.66
CA GLY A 133 -18.86 7.17 30.81
C GLY A 133 -20.17 6.58 30.29
N TRP A 134 -20.14 5.90 29.14
CA TRP A 134 -21.35 5.26 28.59
C TRP A 134 -21.82 4.05 29.41
N LYS A 135 -20.89 3.24 29.93
CA LYS A 135 -21.24 2.11 30.81
C LYS A 135 -21.71 2.54 32.20
N MET A 136 -21.18 3.64 32.74
CA MET A 136 -21.60 4.19 34.03
C MET A 136 -22.88 5.03 33.97
N LEU A 137 -23.27 5.56 32.81
CA LEU A 137 -24.59 6.17 32.59
C LEU A 137 -25.71 5.14 32.41
N GLY A 138 -25.39 3.94 31.91
CA GLY A 138 -26.35 2.85 31.74
C GLY A 138 -26.94 2.35 33.06
N PHE A 139 -26.13 2.23 34.11
CA PHE A 139 -26.57 1.74 35.43
C PHE A 139 -27.61 2.63 36.14
N PRO A 140 -27.44 3.97 36.26
CA PRO A 140 -28.44 4.83 36.88
C PRO A 140 -29.70 4.96 36.00
N ALA A 141 -29.58 4.94 34.67
CA ALA A 141 -30.75 4.95 33.78
C ALA A 141 -31.60 3.68 33.94
N LEU A 142 -30.99 2.50 34.01
CA LEU A 142 -31.69 1.23 34.26
C LEU A 142 -32.32 1.20 35.66
N TYR A 143 -31.64 1.75 36.67
CA TYR A 143 -32.16 1.84 38.04
C TYR A 143 -33.37 2.78 38.14
N VAL A 144 -33.37 3.91 37.44
CA VAL A 144 -34.53 4.83 37.40
C VAL A 144 -35.70 4.18 36.64
N VAL A 145 -35.45 3.50 35.52
CA VAL A 145 -36.51 2.78 34.78
C VAL A 145 -37.12 1.67 35.64
N LEU A 146 -36.31 0.86 36.32
CA LEU A 146 -36.80 -0.19 37.24
C LEU A 146 -37.57 0.37 38.46
N LYS A 147 -37.24 1.58 38.92
CA LYS A 147 -37.93 2.24 40.04
C LYS A 147 -39.29 2.83 39.64
N TYR A 148 -39.48 3.19 38.36
CA TYR A 148 -40.73 3.77 37.85
C TYR A 148 -41.63 2.78 37.09
N VAL A 149 -41.13 1.60 36.70
CA VAL A 149 -41.98 0.46 36.27
C VAL A 149 -42.55 -0.20 37.53
N LYS A 150 -43.49 0.50 38.14
CA LYS A 150 -44.33 -0.01 39.22
C LYS A 150 -45.19 -1.12 38.62
N ILE A 151 -45.01 -2.32 39.15
CA ILE A 151 -45.93 -3.46 39.05
C ILE A 151 -47.37 -2.94 39.13
N ARG A 152 -48.13 -3.16 38.06
CA ARG A 152 -49.59 -3.25 38.07
C ARG A 152 -49.94 -4.69 37.80
#